data_AF-A0AA95M1K0-F1
#
_entry.id   AF-A0AA95M1K0-F1
#
_cell.length_a   1.000
_cell.length_b   1.000
_cell.length_c   1.000
_cell.angle_alpha   90.00
_cell.angle_beta   90.00
_cell.angle_gamma   90.00
#
_symmetry.space_group_name_H-M   'P 1'
#
loop_
_entity.id
_entity.type
_entity.pdbx_description
1 polymer ?
#
loop_
_entity_poly.entity_id
_entity_poly.type
_entity_poly.pdbx_seq_one_letter_code
_entity_poly.pdbx_strand_id
1 'polypeptide(L)'
;MGNYTLVEVEAPKGYELLKDKIAVKVEKDVVVEIKIGNKKLPDPMGKMKLVKVDTSDKNKKLAGAKFHIEDSNKKVVGELVTDEKGEAISKELPIGNYTLVEVEAPKGYELLKDKIAVKIEKDTVVEIKIGNKKLPDPTGQFEIEKVDDKDSNLKLKGAVFQVLDKEGKEVTRLTTDEKGKVIANQLVLGKYTIKEIKAPNGYMLLRDPIEIEITEAVRTQKLTVKNVKNNWVIPNTGGSGTTSFYVIGFVLMFGVLYFCKKNRYIR
;
A
#
# COMPACT_ATOMS: atom_id res chain seq x y z
N MET A 1 80.04 39.56 1.31
CA MET A 1 79.21 39.10 0.18
C MET A 1 79.29 37.59 0.10
N GLY A 2 78.21 36.89 -0.24
CA GLY A 2 78.21 35.42 -0.25
C GLY A 2 76.96 34.83 -0.90
N ASN A 3 77.06 33.56 -1.30
CA ASN A 3 75.94 32.78 -1.79
C ASN A 3 75.36 31.95 -0.63
N TYR A 4 74.07 32.08 -0.41
CA TYR A 4 73.30 31.39 0.61
C TYR A 4 72.26 30.51 -0.06
N THR A 5 71.74 29.55 0.70
CA THR A 5 70.62 28.72 0.26
C THR A 5 69.55 28.77 1.33
N LEU A 6 68.37 29.21 0.94
CA LEU A 6 67.19 29.25 1.78
C LEU A 6 66.40 27.95 1.55
N VAL A 7 66.03 27.31 2.66
CA VAL A 7 65.26 26.07 2.70
C VAL A 7 64.12 26.26 3.67
N GLU A 8 62.90 25.96 3.23
CA GLU A 8 61.76 25.90 4.14
C GLU A 8 61.83 24.61 4.95
N VAL A 9 61.80 24.73 6.27
CA VAL A 9 61.87 23.57 7.19
C VAL A 9 60.50 23.10 7.67
N GLU A 10 59.51 23.99 7.63
CA GLU A 10 58.14 23.72 8.04
C GLU A 10 57.18 24.63 7.26
N ALA A 11 56.13 24.04 6.69
CA ALA A 11 55.10 24.77 5.99
C ALA A 11 54.04 25.28 6.97
N PRO A 12 53.40 26.43 6.71
CA PRO A 12 52.21 26.83 7.44
C PRO A 12 51.10 25.76 7.38
N LYS A 13 50.28 25.66 8.43
CA LYS A 13 49.16 24.71 8.48
C LYS A 13 48.25 24.88 7.25
N GLY A 14 48.03 23.78 6.52
CA GLY A 14 47.19 23.77 5.32
C GLY A 14 47.92 24.14 4.02
N TYR A 15 49.25 24.19 4.02
CA TYR A 15 50.07 24.43 2.86
C TYR A 15 51.11 23.31 2.64
N GLU A 16 51.49 23.10 1.38
CA GLU A 16 52.55 22.17 0.99
C GLU A 16 53.92 22.75 1.33
N LEU A 17 54.81 21.94 1.90
CA LEU A 17 56.21 22.30 2.17
C LEU A 17 56.96 22.50 0.85
N LEU A 18 57.62 23.65 0.71
CA LEU A 18 58.48 23.97 -0.41
C LEU A 18 59.74 23.10 -0.35
N LYS A 19 59.82 22.11 -1.24
CA LYS A 19 60.98 21.21 -1.34
C LYS A 19 62.17 21.85 -2.05
N ASP A 20 61.90 22.84 -2.88
CA ASP A 20 62.91 23.50 -3.70
C ASP A 20 63.75 24.44 -2.84
N LYS A 21 65.07 24.39 -3.06
CA LYS A 21 66.03 25.26 -2.39
C LYS A 21 66.19 26.54 -3.19
N ILE A 22 66.15 27.69 -2.52
CA ILE A 22 66.29 29.00 -3.17
C ILE A 22 67.70 29.51 -2.95
N ALA A 23 68.49 29.65 -4.03
CA ALA A 23 69.80 30.27 -3.95
C ALA A 23 69.69 31.80 -3.83
N VAL A 24 70.41 32.39 -2.88
CA VAL A 24 70.37 33.82 -2.59
C VAL A 24 71.78 34.39 -2.61
N LYS A 25 72.05 35.36 -3.47
CA LYS A 25 73.34 36.07 -3.49
C LYS A 25 73.19 37.38 -2.74
N VAL A 26 74.01 37.60 -1.70
CA VAL A 26 73.99 38.82 -0.89
C VAL A 26 75.24 39.64 -1.14
N GLU A 27 75.04 40.91 -1.51
CA GLU A 27 76.07 41.90 -1.79
C GLU A 27 76.21 42.91 -0.63
N LYS A 28 77.34 43.62 -0.57
CA LYS A 28 77.63 44.56 0.51
C LYS A 28 76.65 45.73 0.43
N ASP A 29 76.08 46.10 1.56
CA ASP A 29 75.15 47.23 1.70
C ASP A 29 73.86 47.11 0.85
N VAL A 30 73.48 45.89 0.44
CA VAL A 30 72.24 45.60 -0.32
C VAL A 30 71.30 44.73 0.50
N VAL A 31 70.03 45.14 0.62
CA VAL A 31 68.95 44.32 1.18
C VAL A 31 68.31 43.52 0.06
N VAL A 32 68.27 42.19 0.22
CA VAL A 32 67.59 41.28 -0.72
C VAL A 32 66.27 40.87 -0.12
N GLU A 33 65.17 41.33 -0.72
CA GLU A 33 63.81 40.91 -0.34
C GLU A 33 63.38 39.75 -1.25
N ILE A 34 62.91 38.65 -0.65
CA ILE A 34 62.46 37.47 -1.37
C ILE A 34 61.03 37.16 -0.96
N LYS A 35 60.13 37.07 -1.93
CA LYS A 35 58.74 36.65 -1.72
C LYS A 35 58.61 35.18 -2.05
N ILE A 36 58.27 34.39 -1.05
CA ILE A 36 58.08 32.94 -1.15
C ILE A 36 56.61 32.67 -0.89
N GLY A 37 56.01 31.82 -1.73
CA GLY A 37 54.62 31.40 -1.57
C GLY A 37 54.54 29.88 -1.51
N ASN A 38 53.72 29.37 -0.60
CA ASN A 38 53.41 27.95 -0.54
C ASN A 38 52.12 27.66 -1.31
N LYS A 39 52.01 26.44 -1.84
CA LYS A 39 50.77 25.95 -2.44
C LYS A 39 49.81 25.52 -1.34
N LYS A 40 48.57 26.03 -1.35
CA LYS A 40 47.54 25.61 -0.40
C LYS A 40 47.14 24.16 -0.67
N LEU A 41 47.06 23.33 0.39
CA LEU A 41 46.51 21.98 0.31
C LEU A 41 45.01 22.02 -0.02
N PRO A 42 44.46 21.01 -0.73
CA PRO A 42 43.03 20.87 -0.92
C PRO A 42 42.31 20.86 0.44
N ASP A 43 41.15 21.51 0.51
CA ASP A 43 40.33 21.45 1.72
C ASP A 43 39.92 19.98 1.98
N PRO A 44 39.90 19.51 3.23
CA PRO A 44 39.52 18.13 3.53
C PRO A 44 38.07 17.87 3.11
N MET A 45 37.88 16.80 2.34
CA MET A 45 36.58 16.39 1.79
C MET A 45 36.09 15.10 2.46
N GLY A 46 34.80 14.83 2.31
CA GLY A 46 34.18 13.56 2.66
C GLY A 46 32.90 13.35 1.87
N LYS A 47 32.23 12.22 2.14
CA LYS A 47 30.98 11.84 1.48
C LYS A 47 29.94 11.41 2.49
N MET A 48 28.68 11.39 2.06
CA MET A 48 27.61 10.70 2.75
C MET A 48 27.01 9.61 1.86
N LYS A 49 26.49 8.57 2.51
CA LYS A 49 25.66 7.54 1.91
C LYS A 49 24.28 7.59 2.54
N LEU A 50 23.25 7.85 1.75
CA LEU A 50 21.86 7.76 2.15
C LEU A 50 21.35 6.33 1.89
N VAL A 51 20.62 5.78 2.86
CA VAL A 51 19.88 4.52 2.74
C VAL A 51 18.42 4.77 3.12
N LYS A 52 17.53 4.60 2.14
CA LYS A 52 16.10 4.84 2.29
C LYS A 52 15.33 3.55 2.55
N VAL A 53 14.47 3.57 3.56
CA VAL A 53 13.68 2.41 3.97
C VAL A 53 12.23 2.77 4.28
N ASP A 54 11.39 1.74 4.33
CA ASP A 54 10.07 1.82 4.95
C ASP A 54 10.23 1.98 6.47
N THR A 55 9.46 2.88 7.08
CA THR A 55 9.49 3.10 8.54
C THR A 55 9.00 1.87 9.32
N SER A 56 8.05 1.11 8.77
CA SER A 56 7.46 -0.07 9.40
C SER A 56 8.26 -1.35 9.12
N ASP A 57 8.96 -1.40 7.98
CA ASP A 57 9.85 -2.49 7.60
C ASP A 57 11.23 -1.97 7.15
N LYS A 58 12.18 -1.96 8.08
CA LYS A 58 13.54 -1.45 7.86
C LYS A 58 14.39 -2.28 6.87
N ASN A 59 13.89 -3.44 6.42
CA ASN A 59 14.53 -4.26 5.39
C ASN A 59 14.02 -3.91 4.00
N LYS A 60 12.82 -3.31 3.89
CA LYS A 60 12.26 -2.83 2.64
C LYS A 60 12.96 -1.53 2.22
N LYS A 61 13.82 -1.63 1.21
CA LYS A 61 14.54 -0.52 0.60
C LYS A 61 13.64 0.25 -0.36
N LEU A 62 13.79 1.58 -0.41
CA LEU A 62 12.93 2.46 -1.21
C LEU A 62 13.73 3.21 -2.27
N ALA A 63 13.42 2.98 -3.54
CA ALA A 63 14.00 3.69 -4.67
C ALA A 63 13.25 4.98 -5.00
N GLY A 64 13.93 5.91 -5.66
CA GLY A 64 13.32 7.13 -6.22
C GLY A 64 13.07 8.27 -5.24
N ALA A 65 13.47 8.14 -3.97
CA ALA A 65 13.50 9.30 -3.07
C ALA A 65 14.53 10.32 -3.57
N LYS A 66 14.14 11.59 -3.65
CA LYS A 66 15.00 12.71 -4.05
C LYS A 66 15.24 13.63 -2.86
N PHE A 67 16.51 13.90 -2.58
CA PHE A 67 16.94 14.82 -1.54
C PHE A 67 17.79 15.96 -2.11
N HIS A 68 17.61 17.15 -1.57
CA HIS A 68 18.59 18.23 -1.66
C HIS A 68 19.54 18.17 -0.47
N ILE A 69 20.81 18.47 -0.73
CA ILE A 69 21.83 18.71 0.28
C ILE A 69 21.98 20.22 0.42
N GLU A 70 21.56 20.77 1.54
CA GLU A 70 21.69 22.19 1.89
C GLU A 70 22.92 22.43 2.78
N ASP A 71 23.67 23.50 2.52
CA ASP A 71 24.73 23.98 3.40
C ASP A 71 24.18 24.79 4.60
N SER A 72 25.06 25.33 5.44
CA SER A 72 24.67 26.16 6.59
C SER A 72 23.92 27.46 6.22
N ASN A 73 24.04 27.92 4.97
CA ASN A 73 23.33 29.08 4.44
C ASN A 73 22.03 28.69 3.72
N LYS A 74 21.61 27.41 3.82
CA LYS A 74 20.45 26.83 3.12
C LYS A 74 20.59 26.84 1.59
N LYS A 75 21.81 26.97 1.07
CA LYS A 75 22.07 26.85 -0.37
C LYS A 75 22.12 25.37 -0.73
N VAL A 76 21.42 24.98 -1.79
CA VAL A 76 21.51 23.62 -2.34
C VAL A 76 22.89 23.44 -2.99
N VAL A 77 23.67 22.49 -2.48
CA VAL A 77 25.02 22.16 -2.95
C VAL A 77 25.12 20.78 -3.60
N GLY A 78 24.02 20.01 -3.57
CA GLY A 78 23.94 18.71 -4.23
C GLY A 78 22.54 18.11 -4.16
N GLU A 79 22.37 17.03 -4.91
CA GLU A 79 21.16 16.22 -4.93
C GLU A 79 21.51 14.74 -4.75
N LEU A 80 20.60 13.98 -4.14
CA LEU A 80 20.67 12.52 -4.03
C LEU A 80 19.36 11.94 -4.57
N VAL A 81 19.47 10.94 -5.42
CA VAL A 81 18.34 10.10 -5.85
C VAL A 81 18.67 8.66 -5.50
N THR A 82 17.79 8.02 -4.74
CA THR A 82 17.99 6.64 -4.30
C THR A 82 17.75 5.65 -5.43
N ASP A 83 18.68 4.71 -5.59
CA ASP A 83 18.64 3.66 -6.61
C ASP A 83 17.67 2.51 -6.24
N GLU A 84 17.65 1.45 -7.05
CA GLU A 84 16.82 0.25 -6.81
C GLU A 84 17.12 -0.47 -5.49
N LYS A 85 18.32 -0.27 -4.92
CA LYS A 85 18.72 -0.79 -3.61
C LYS A 85 18.37 0.18 -2.48
N GLY A 86 17.72 1.30 -2.81
CA GLY A 86 17.37 2.39 -1.90
C GLY A 86 18.59 3.15 -1.39
N GLU A 87 19.69 3.16 -2.13
CA GLU A 87 20.95 3.80 -1.73
C GLU A 87 21.26 5.00 -2.64
N ALA A 88 21.92 6.02 -2.08
CA ALA A 88 22.50 7.13 -2.85
C ALA A 88 23.78 7.61 -2.18
N ILE A 89 24.80 7.96 -2.97
CA ILE A 89 26.08 8.48 -2.45
C ILE A 89 26.30 9.89 -3.01
N SER A 90 26.72 10.81 -2.15
CA SER A 90 27.00 12.19 -2.57
C SER A 90 28.29 12.29 -3.38
N LYS A 91 28.44 13.42 -4.10
CA LYS A 91 29.77 13.88 -4.52
C LYS A 91 30.63 14.20 -3.29
N GLU A 92 31.93 14.42 -3.52
CA GLU A 92 32.82 14.96 -2.49
C GLU A 92 32.28 16.31 -2.00
N LEU A 93 32.19 16.45 -0.67
CA LEU A 93 31.74 17.66 0.01
C LEU A 93 32.81 18.10 1.01
N PRO A 94 33.02 19.41 1.20
CA PRO A 94 33.83 19.91 2.30
C PRO A 94 33.37 19.35 3.64
N ILE A 95 34.30 19.18 4.59
CA ILE A 95 33.92 18.87 5.97
C ILE A 95 33.01 19.98 6.52
N GLY A 96 31.95 19.59 7.22
CA GLY A 96 30.98 20.56 7.71
C GLY A 96 29.63 19.96 8.04
N ASN A 97 28.71 20.83 8.47
CA ASN A 97 27.32 20.47 8.73
C ASN A 97 26.48 20.78 7.50
N TYR A 98 25.65 19.81 7.13
CA TYR A 98 24.71 19.89 6.02
C TYR A 98 23.33 19.48 6.50
N THR A 99 22.33 19.81 5.70
CA THR A 99 20.94 19.44 5.93
C THR A 99 20.40 18.70 4.71
N LEU A 100 19.89 17.51 4.91
CA LEU A 100 19.15 16.75 3.91
C LEU A 100 17.66 17.14 3.97
N VAL A 101 17.12 17.52 2.82
CA VAL A 101 15.71 17.86 2.64
C VAL A 101 15.12 16.94 1.58
N GLU A 102 14.16 16.10 1.96
CA GLU A 102 13.44 15.28 0.98
C GLU A 102 12.52 16.20 0.16
N VAL A 103 12.74 16.23 -1.15
CA VAL A 103 11.94 17.05 -2.09
C VAL A 103 10.96 16.20 -2.89
N GLU A 104 11.22 14.90 -3.00
CA GLU A 104 10.33 13.93 -3.63
C GLU A 104 10.40 12.62 -2.86
N ALA A 105 9.25 12.14 -2.38
CA ALA A 105 9.15 10.87 -1.69
C ALA A 105 9.12 9.70 -2.69
N PRO A 106 9.56 8.50 -2.30
CA PRO A 106 9.30 7.29 -3.07
C PRO A 106 7.82 7.13 -3.41
N LYS A 107 7.53 6.55 -4.58
CA LYS A 107 6.14 6.29 -5.01
C LYS A 107 5.38 5.47 -3.95
N GLY A 108 4.23 5.98 -3.52
CA GLY A 108 3.38 5.32 -2.51
C GLY A 108 3.81 5.58 -1.06
N TYR A 109 4.68 6.57 -0.82
CA TYR A 109 5.13 6.97 0.51
C TYR A 109 4.83 8.44 0.80
N GLU A 110 4.67 8.76 2.09
CA GLU A 110 4.52 10.14 2.56
C GLU A 110 5.86 10.88 2.44
N LEU A 111 5.82 12.12 1.95
CA LEU A 111 6.98 13.02 1.92
C LEU A 111 7.38 13.42 3.35
N LEU A 112 8.68 13.32 3.66
CA LEU A 112 9.21 13.79 4.94
C LEU A 112 9.12 15.31 5.05
N LYS A 113 8.51 15.76 6.15
CA LYS A 113 8.46 17.18 6.50
C LYS A 113 9.69 17.62 7.28
N ASP A 114 10.29 16.69 8.02
CA ASP A 114 11.44 16.96 8.86
C ASP A 114 12.73 16.98 8.04
N LYS A 115 13.57 17.96 8.33
CA LYS A 115 14.92 18.08 7.77
C LYS A 115 15.89 17.27 8.61
N ILE A 116 16.88 16.63 7.96
CA ILE A 116 17.86 15.77 8.65
C ILE A 116 19.23 16.43 8.62
N ALA A 117 19.78 16.72 9.80
CA ALA A 117 21.14 17.24 9.91
C ALA A 117 22.17 16.11 9.76
N VAL A 118 23.24 16.38 9.01
CA VAL A 118 24.38 15.47 8.82
C VAL A 118 25.68 16.24 8.95
N LYS A 119 26.67 15.66 9.61
CA LYS A 119 28.03 16.18 9.67
C LYS A 119 28.94 15.34 8.79
N ILE A 120 29.56 15.95 7.78
CA ILE A 120 30.58 15.32 6.93
C ILE A 120 31.93 15.39 7.63
N GLU A 121 32.61 14.24 7.70
CA GLU A 121 33.93 14.09 8.31
C GLU A 121 34.98 13.68 7.27
N LYS A 122 36.23 14.06 7.52
CA LYS A 122 37.34 13.90 6.57
C LYS A 122 37.57 12.41 6.22
N ASP A 123 37.73 12.11 4.93
CA ASP A 123 38.09 10.79 4.40
C ASP A 123 37.15 9.65 4.83
N THR A 124 35.90 9.97 5.18
CA THR A 124 34.88 9.00 5.59
C THR A 124 33.62 9.09 4.73
N VAL A 125 32.89 7.97 4.64
CA VAL A 125 31.54 7.92 4.08
C VAL A 125 30.57 7.80 5.25
N VAL A 126 29.89 8.89 5.57
CA VAL A 126 28.89 8.92 6.66
C VAL A 126 27.60 8.26 6.17
N GLU A 127 27.24 7.10 6.70
CA GLU A 127 25.99 6.41 6.34
C GLU A 127 24.81 6.94 7.18
N ILE A 128 23.71 7.26 6.51
CA ILE A 128 22.49 7.82 7.09
C ILE A 128 21.31 7.00 6.62
N LYS A 129 20.54 6.46 7.56
CA LYS A 129 19.34 5.68 7.27
C LYS A 129 18.09 6.50 7.55
N ILE A 130 17.24 6.71 6.54
CA ILE A 130 16.03 7.53 6.63
C ILE A 130 14.79 6.71 6.27
N GLY A 131 13.77 6.71 7.13
CA GLY A 131 12.51 5.97 6.94
C GLY A 131 11.39 6.85 6.36
N ASN A 132 10.55 6.33 5.44
CA ASN A 132 9.28 6.96 5.07
C ASN A 132 8.11 6.07 5.46
N LYS A 133 7.02 6.71 5.85
CA LYS A 133 5.76 6.05 6.12
C LYS A 133 5.05 5.74 4.81
N LYS A 134 4.61 4.50 4.63
CA LYS A 134 3.81 4.09 3.46
C LYS A 134 2.47 4.81 3.50
N LEU A 135 2.03 5.33 2.36
CA LEU A 135 0.66 5.83 2.21
C LEU A 135 -0.33 4.67 2.37
N PRO A 136 -1.54 4.94 2.92
CA PRO A 136 -2.59 3.93 2.92
C PRO A 136 -2.91 3.53 1.47
N ASP A 137 -3.21 2.24 1.26
CA ASP A 137 -3.60 1.76 -0.05
C ASP A 137 -4.91 2.45 -0.47
N PRO A 138 -5.04 2.89 -1.74
CA PRO A 138 -6.25 3.57 -2.18
C PRO A 138 -7.46 2.63 -2.07
N THR A 139 -8.61 3.21 -1.73
CA THR A 139 -9.86 2.47 -1.54
C THR A 139 -11.00 3.02 -2.39
N GLY A 140 -12.00 2.18 -2.61
CA GLY A 140 -13.30 2.53 -3.18
C GLY A 140 -14.39 1.63 -2.61
N GLN A 141 -15.56 1.62 -3.24
CA GLN A 141 -16.70 0.82 -2.78
C GLN A 141 -17.59 0.40 -3.95
N PHE A 142 -18.58 -0.43 -3.65
CA PHE A 142 -19.68 -0.70 -4.57
C PHE A 142 -21.03 -0.66 -3.84
N GLU A 143 -22.07 -0.33 -4.58
CA GLU A 143 -23.47 -0.35 -4.17
C GLU A 143 -24.20 -1.43 -4.96
N ILE A 144 -24.98 -2.26 -4.27
CA ILE A 144 -25.93 -3.19 -4.89
C ILE A 144 -27.33 -2.67 -4.65
N GLU A 145 -28.10 -2.59 -5.73
CA GLU A 145 -29.55 -2.48 -5.71
C GLU A 145 -30.16 -3.80 -6.16
N LYS A 146 -30.88 -4.44 -5.25
CA LYS A 146 -31.51 -5.75 -5.44
C LYS A 146 -32.97 -5.57 -5.84
N VAL A 147 -33.33 -6.12 -6.99
CA VAL A 147 -34.67 -5.97 -7.57
C VAL A 147 -35.24 -7.30 -8.08
N ASP A 148 -36.54 -7.32 -8.33
CA ASP A 148 -37.20 -8.40 -9.07
C ASP A 148 -36.78 -8.38 -10.54
N ASP A 149 -36.66 -9.57 -11.13
CA ASP A 149 -36.25 -9.73 -12.53
C ASP A 149 -37.24 -9.16 -13.55
N LYS A 150 -38.54 -9.23 -13.23
CA LYS A 150 -39.65 -8.75 -14.08
C LYS A 150 -40.09 -7.34 -13.74
N ASP A 151 -39.95 -6.93 -12.47
CA ASP A 151 -40.30 -5.57 -12.02
C ASP A 151 -39.14 -4.91 -11.25
N SER A 152 -38.35 -4.08 -11.93
CA SER A 152 -37.22 -3.39 -11.32
C SER A 152 -37.60 -2.36 -10.25
N ASN A 153 -38.88 -1.98 -10.15
CA ASN A 153 -39.37 -1.11 -9.07
C ASN A 153 -39.60 -1.88 -7.77
N LEU A 154 -39.79 -3.20 -7.85
CA LEU A 154 -39.92 -4.07 -6.69
C LEU A 154 -38.54 -4.34 -6.09
N LYS A 155 -38.23 -3.62 -5.00
CA LYS A 155 -36.95 -3.73 -4.28
C LYS A 155 -36.97 -4.89 -3.29
N LEU A 156 -35.87 -5.64 -3.22
CA LEU A 156 -35.83 -6.91 -2.47
C LEU A 156 -34.90 -6.83 -1.25
N LYS A 157 -35.52 -6.85 -0.06
CA LYS A 157 -34.85 -6.93 1.24
C LYS A 157 -34.33 -8.33 1.55
N GLY A 158 -33.23 -8.39 2.30
CA GLY A 158 -32.75 -9.62 2.94
C GLY A 158 -31.96 -10.58 2.06
N ALA A 159 -31.55 -10.15 0.86
CA ALA A 159 -30.51 -10.85 0.11
C ALA A 159 -29.19 -10.74 0.88
N VAL A 160 -28.45 -11.83 1.02
CA VAL A 160 -27.11 -11.83 1.64
C VAL A 160 -26.06 -12.15 0.59
N PHE A 161 -25.08 -11.27 0.48
CA PHE A 161 -23.95 -11.37 -0.41
C PHE A 161 -22.66 -11.64 0.37
N GLN A 162 -21.87 -12.59 -0.12
CA GLN A 162 -20.49 -12.83 0.29
C GLN A 162 -19.56 -12.15 -0.72
N VAL A 163 -18.59 -11.38 -0.23
CA VAL A 163 -17.61 -10.67 -1.07
C VAL A 163 -16.25 -11.33 -0.88
N LEU A 164 -15.65 -11.77 -1.98
CA LEU A 164 -14.35 -12.42 -2.03
C LEU A 164 -13.34 -11.52 -2.77
N ASP A 165 -12.10 -11.47 -2.30
CA ASP A 165 -10.99 -10.84 -3.04
C ASP A 165 -10.52 -11.74 -4.21
N LYS A 166 -9.52 -11.26 -4.96
CA LYS A 166 -8.95 -11.99 -6.11
C LYS A 166 -8.27 -13.30 -5.72
N GLU A 167 -7.88 -13.46 -4.45
CA GLU A 167 -7.34 -14.69 -3.88
C GLU A 167 -8.44 -15.65 -3.38
N GLY A 168 -9.71 -15.26 -3.46
CA GLY A 168 -10.85 -16.04 -3.01
C GLY A 168 -11.09 -15.99 -1.49
N LYS A 169 -10.42 -15.10 -0.77
CA LYS A 169 -10.62 -14.90 0.67
C LYS A 169 -11.83 -14.01 0.90
N GLU A 170 -12.65 -14.38 1.89
CA GLU A 170 -13.81 -13.59 2.29
C GLU A 170 -13.39 -12.27 2.94
N VAL A 171 -13.87 -11.16 2.38
CA VAL A 171 -13.57 -9.80 2.84
C VAL A 171 -14.71 -9.28 3.71
N THR A 172 -15.96 -9.52 3.31
CA THR A 172 -17.16 -9.08 4.06
C THR A 172 -18.42 -9.82 3.62
N ARG A 173 -19.49 -9.66 4.41
CA ARG A 173 -20.86 -10.05 4.06
C ARG A 173 -21.78 -8.85 4.13
N LEU A 174 -22.67 -8.74 3.15
CA LEU A 174 -23.56 -7.60 2.97
C LEU A 174 -25.00 -8.09 2.89
N THR A 175 -25.93 -7.41 3.55
CA THR A 175 -27.36 -7.75 3.51
C THR A 175 -28.17 -6.56 3.00
N THR A 176 -29.08 -6.81 2.05
CA THR A 176 -29.91 -5.73 1.49
C THR A 176 -30.96 -5.24 2.49
N ASP A 177 -31.10 -3.92 2.56
CA ASP A 177 -32.05 -3.22 3.41
C ASP A 177 -33.48 -3.24 2.85
N GLU A 178 -34.40 -2.52 3.49
CA GLU A 178 -35.81 -2.45 3.07
C GLU A 178 -36.02 -1.83 1.68
N LYS A 179 -35.06 -1.03 1.22
CA LYS A 179 -35.04 -0.42 -0.11
C LYS A 179 -34.31 -1.29 -1.12
N GLY A 180 -33.97 -2.53 -0.75
CA GLY A 180 -33.19 -3.47 -1.55
C GLY A 180 -31.75 -3.05 -1.77
N LYS A 181 -31.23 -2.11 -0.97
CA LYS A 181 -29.89 -1.55 -1.16
C LYS A 181 -28.90 -2.09 -0.15
N VAL A 182 -27.64 -2.19 -0.56
CA VAL A 182 -26.51 -2.36 0.36
C VAL A 182 -25.27 -1.73 -0.24
N ILE A 183 -24.46 -1.11 0.62
CA ILE A 183 -23.20 -0.46 0.25
C ILE A 183 -22.07 -1.21 0.95
N ALA A 184 -21.03 -1.56 0.21
CA ALA A 184 -19.83 -2.15 0.78
C ALA A 184 -19.03 -1.10 1.56
N ASN A 185 -18.33 -1.53 2.61
CA ASN A 185 -17.30 -0.70 3.24
C ASN A 185 -16.19 -0.36 2.23
N GLN A 186 -15.31 0.58 2.59
CA GLN A 186 -14.15 0.91 1.77
C GLN A 186 -13.25 -0.32 1.58
N LEU A 187 -13.10 -0.74 0.33
CA LEU A 187 -12.28 -1.85 -0.12
C LEU A 187 -11.09 -1.32 -0.89
N VAL A 188 -9.93 -1.98 -0.76
CA VAL A 188 -8.73 -1.65 -1.54
C VAL A 188 -9.04 -1.79 -3.03
N LEU A 189 -8.46 -0.93 -3.87
CA LEU A 189 -8.66 -1.06 -5.32
C LEU A 189 -8.24 -2.45 -5.83
N GLY A 190 -9.06 -3.03 -6.71
CA GLY A 190 -8.83 -4.38 -7.20
C GLY A 190 -10.10 -5.08 -7.67
N LYS A 191 -9.93 -6.37 -8.01
CA LYS A 191 -11.00 -7.26 -8.47
C LYS A 191 -11.64 -7.99 -7.30
N TYR A 192 -12.96 -8.11 -7.35
CA TYR A 192 -13.76 -8.78 -6.35
C TYR A 192 -14.81 -9.69 -6.99
N THR A 193 -15.13 -10.78 -6.30
CA THR A 193 -16.20 -11.70 -6.66
C THR A 193 -17.31 -11.62 -5.61
N ILE A 194 -18.52 -11.30 -6.05
CA ILE A 194 -19.70 -11.18 -5.19
C ILE A 194 -20.60 -12.39 -5.44
N LYS A 195 -20.88 -13.16 -4.39
CA LYS A 195 -21.77 -14.33 -4.43
C LYS A 195 -23.01 -14.05 -3.61
N GLU A 196 -24.20 -14.26 -4.20
CA GLU A 196 -25.42 -14.32 -3.38
C GLU A 196 -25.43 -15.66 -2.64
N ILE A 197 -25.41 -15.62 -1.31
CA ILE A 197 -25.43 -16.83 -0.46
C ILE A 197 -26.79 -17.06 0.20
N LYS A 198 -27.67 -16.05 0.15
CA LYS A 198 -29.06 -16.16 0.57
C LYS A 198 -29.93 -15.25 -0.31
N ALA A 199 -30.90 -15.84 -0.98
CA ALA A 199 -31.89 -15.10 -1.75
C ALA A 199 -32.88 -14.38 -0.82
N PRO A 200 -33.52 -13.29 -1.29
CA PRO A 200 -34.72 -12.73 -0.65
C PRO A 200 -35.82 -13.79 -0.50
N ASN A 201 -36.70 -13.60 0.49
CA ASN A 201 -37.81 -14.52 0.73
C ASN A 201 -38.71 -14.63 -0.51
N GLY A 202 -38.97 -15.86 -0.96
CA GLY A 202 -39.80 -16.12 -2.14
C GLY A 202 -39.08 -15.94 -3.47
N TYR A 203 -37.75 -15.82 -3.49
CA TYR A 203 -36.92 -15.71 -4.69
C TYR A 203 -35.94 -16.87 -4.83
N MET A 204 -35.54 -17.17 -6.06
CA MET A 204 -34.48 -18.13 -6.34
C MET A 204 -33.10 -17.50 -6.08
N LEU A 205 -32.16 -18.31 -5.59
CA LEU A 205 -30.76 -17.92 -5.37
C LEU A 205 -30.05 -17.74 -6.71
N LEU A 206 -29.31 -16.64 -6.86
CA LEU A 206 -28.42 -16.43 -8.00
C LEU A 206 -27.28 -17.45 -7.98
N ARG A 207 -27.10 -18.18 -9.09
CA ARG A 207 -26.06 -19.22 -9.20
C ARG A 207 -24.71 -18.66 -9.60
N ASP A 208 -24.72 -17.72 -10.53
CA ASP A 208 -23.49 -17.17 -11.10
C ASP A 208 -22.98 -16.01 -10.22
N PRO A 209 -21.69 -16.01 -9.89
CA PRO A 209 -21.09 -14.89 -9.18
C PRO A 209 -21.04 -13.65 -10.06
N ILE A 210 -20.99 -12.49 -9.41
CA ILE A 210 -20.80 -11.19 -10.06
C ILE A 210 -19.35 -10.76 -9.86
N GLU A 211 -18.64 -10.51 -10.95
CA GLU A 211 -17.27 -9.99 -10.91
C GLU A 211 -17.28 -8.48 -11.09
N ILE A 212 -16.52 -7.78 -10.25
CA ILE A 212 -16.33 -6.33 -10.36
C ILE A 212 -14.86 -5.97 -10.20
N GLU A 213 -14.50 -4.79 -10.70
CA GLU A 213 -13.20 -4.17 -10.47
C GLU A 213 -13.40 -2.74 -9.99
N ILE A 214 -12.80 -2.41 -8.84
CA ILE A 214 -12.77 -1.05 -8.28
C ILE A 214 -11.42 -0.45 -8.70
N THR A 215 -11.46 0.64 -9.46
CA THR A 215 -10.25 1.28 -10.02
C THR A 215 -10.15 2.72 -9.56
N GLU A 216 -9.01 3.36 -9.83
CA GLU A 216 -8.85 4.80 -9.59
C GLU A 216 -9.84 5.65 -10.39
N ALA A 217 -10.16 5.22 -11.61
CA ALA A 217 -11.12 5.91 -12.48
C ALA A 217 -12.56 5.74 -11.99
N VAL A 218 -12.89 4.59 -11.41
CA VAL A 218 -14.24 4.25 -10.92
C VAL A 218 -14.15 3.73 -9.50
N ARG A 219 -14.11 4.66 -8.54
CA ARG A 219 -14.05 4.36 -7.10
C ARG A 219 -15.39 3.94 -6.48
N THR A 220 -16.49 4.14 -7.19
CA THR A 220 -17.84 3.71 -6.74
C THR A 220 -18.54 2.96 -7.87
N GLN A 221 -18.60 1.64 -7.76
CA GLN A 221 -19.36 0.80 -8.69
C GLN A 221 -20.82 0.69 -8.27
N LYS A 222 -21.75 0.81 -9.21
CA LYS A 222 -23.19 0.63 -8.94
C LYS A 222 -23.71 -0.58 -9.70
N LEU A 223 -24.31 -1.52 -8.99
CA LEU A 223 -24.78 -2.79 -9.52
C LEU A 223 -26.27 -2.92 -9.29
N THR A 224 -27.00 -3.33 -10.33
CA THR A 224 -28.40 -3.77 -10.18
C THR A 224 -28.44 -5.28 -10.31
N VAL A 225 -28.85 -5.97 -9.25
CA VAL A 225 -28.87 -7.44 -9.17
C VAL A 225 -30.30 -7.94 -9.12
N LYS A 226 -30.69 -8.71 -10.14
CA LYS A 226 -32.05 -9.23 -10.34
C LYS A 226 -32.20 -10.65 -9.79
N ASN A 227 -33.30 -10.95 -9.11
CA ASN A 227 -33.68 -12.34 -8.80
C ASN A 227 -35.04 -12.68 -9.40
N VAL A 228 -35.17 -13.93 -9.81
CA VAL A 228 -36.41 -14.49 -10.32
C VAL A 228 -37.23 -15.02 -9.14
N LYS A 229 -38.51 -14.66 -9.11
CA LYS A 229 -39.46 -15.12 -8.08
C LYS A 229 -39.60 -16.65 -8.12
N ASN A 230 -39.70 -17.27 -6.96
CA ASN A 230 -39.93 -18.69 -6.84
C ASN A 230 -41.39 -19.00 -7.21
N ASN A 231 -41.60 -19.71 -8.31
CA ASN A 231 -42.93 -20.14 -8.77
C ASN A 231 -43.35 -21.49 -8.17
N TRP A 232 -42.75 -21.93 -7.05
CA TRP A 232 -43.14 -23.16 -6.38
C TRP A 232 -44.56 -23.02 -5.80
N VAL A 233 -45.55 -23.47 -6.57
CA VAL A 233 -46.92 -23.65 -6.09
C VAL A 233 -46.90 -24.85 -5.14
N ILE A 234 -47.21 -24.65 -3.86
CA ILE A 234 -47.49 -25.78 -2.98
C ILE A 234 -48.76 -26.44 -3.57
N PRO A 235 -48.75 -27.73 -3.96
CA PRO A 235 -49.97 -28.36 -4.42
C PRO A 235 -50.98 -28.33 -3.27
N ASN A 236 -52.22 -27.92 -3.54
CA ASN A 236 -53.33 -28.07 -2.60
C ASN A 236 -53.46 -29.57 -2.27
N THR A 237 -52.91 -30.00 -1.14
CA THR A 237 -53.07 -31.37 -0.65
C THR A 237 -54.39 -31.46 0.11
N GLY A 238 -55.44 -31.74 -0.65
CA GLY A 238 -56.83 -31.85 -0.16
C GLY A 238 -57.85 -32.14 -1.26
N GLY A 239 -57.41 -32.62 -2.43
CA GLY A 239 -58.29 -32.95 -3.55
C GLY A 239 -58.94 -34.34 -3.44
N SER A 240 -59.67 -34.75 -4.48
CA SER A 240 -60.43 -36.00 -4.58
C SER A 240 -59.67 -37.28 -4.19
N GLY A 241 -58.33 -37.29 -4.32
CA GLY A 241 -57.47 -38.39 -3.87
C GLY A 241 -57.55 -38.63 -2.36
N THR A 242 -57.49 -37.60 -1.52
CA THR A 242 -57.54 -37.76 -0.05
C THR A 242 -58.93 -38.19 0.42
N THR A 243 -59.98 -37.71 -0.22
CA THR A 243 -61.37 -38.18 0.02
C THR A 243 -61.52 -39.66 -0.29
N SER A 244 -60.91 -40.13 -1.39
CA SER A 244 -60.92 -41.55 -1.76
C SER A 244 -60.22 -42.43 -0.71
N PHE A 245 -59.09 -41.96 -0.16
CA PHE A 245 -58.40 -42.66 0.94
C PHE A 245 -59.24 -42.74 2.21
N TYR A 246 -59.94 -41.67 2.60
CA TYR A 246 -60.83 -41.72 3.77
C TYR A 246 -62.00 -42.70 3.56
N VAL A 247 -62.60 -42.74 2.37
CA VAL A 247 -63.69 -43.67 2.07
C VAL A 247 -63.22 -45.12 2.10
N ILE A 248 -62.07 -45.43 1.49
CA ILE A 248 -61.48 -46.78 1.51
C ILE A 248 -61.13 -47.18 2.95
N GLY A 249 -60.53 -46.27 3.72
CA GLY A 249 -60.21 -46.49 5.13
C GLY A 249 -61.45 -46.77 5.98
N PHE A 250 -62.54 -46.03 5.74
CA PHE A 250 -63.82 -46.23 6.42
C PHE A 250 -64.43 -47.60 6.07
N VAL A 251 -64.45 -47.98 4.78
CA VAL A 251 -64.97 -49.28 4.34
C VAL A 251 -64.17 -50.44 4.94
N LEU A 252 -62.83 -50.34 4.98
CA LEU A 252 -61.98 -51.35 5.61
C LEU A 252 -62.26 -51.46 7.12
N MET A 253 -62.43 -50.33 7.81
CA MET A 253 -62.72 -50.32 9.25
C MET A 253 -64.05 -51.01 9.57
N PHE A 254 -65.10 -50.74 8.78
CA PHE A 254 -66.39 -51.40 8.96
C PHE A 254 -66.36 -52.88 8.55
N GLY A 255 -65.58 -53.24 7.52
CA GLY A 255 -65.36 -54.64 7.15
C GLY A 255 -64.69 -55.45 8.27
N VAL A 256 -63.66 -54.89 8.91
CA VAL A 256 -62.99 -55.50 10.06
C VAL A 256 -63.95 -55.61 11.25
N LEU A 257 -64.71 -54.55 11.57
CA LEU A 257 -65.70 -54.59 12.65
C LEU A 257 -66.79 -55.65 12.43
N TYR A 258 -67.29 -55.77 11.19
CA TYR A 258 -68.27 -56.80 10.83
C TYR A 258 -67.69 -58.21 11.00
N PHE A 259 -66.46 -58.44 10.54
CA PHE A 259 -65.78 -59.73 10.66
C PHE A 259 -65.48 -60.09 12.12
N CYS A 260 -65.00 -59.12 12.92
CA CYS A 260 -64.78 -59.28 14.36
C CYS A 260 -66.08 -59.57 15.12
N LYS A 261 -67.22 -58.97 14.72
CA LYS A 261 -68.53 -59.24 15.33
C LYS A 261 -69.06 -60.63 14.94
N LYS A 262 -68.88 -61.05 13.68
CA LYS A 262 -69.27 -62.38 13.19
C LYS A 262 -68.51 -63.50 13.92
N ASN A 263 -67.21 -63.33 14.14
CA ASN A 263 -66.39 -64.33 14.84
C ASN A 263 -66.59 -64.36 16.37
N ARG A 264 -67.31 -63.40 16.97
CA ARG A 264 -67.71 -63.45 18.39
C ARG A 264 -68.98 -64.28 18.65
N TYR A 265 -69.71 -64.67 17.61
CA TYR A 265 -70.87 -65.56 17.73
C TYR A 265 -70.55 -67.05 17.50
N ILE A 266 -69.27 -67.39 17.25
CA ILE A 266 -68.81 -68.77 16.99
C ILE A 266 -67.81 -69.21 18.07
N ARG A 267 -68.01 -68.77 19.32
CA ARG A 267 -67.29 -69.28 20.49
C ARG A 267 -68.26 -69.58 21.61
#